data_AF-A0A853ZWB2-F1
#
_entry.id   AF-A0A853ZWB2-F1
#
_cell.length_a   1.000
_cell.length_b   1.000
_cell.length_c   1.000
_cell.angle_alpha   90.00
_cell.angle_beta   90.00
_cell.angle_gamma   90.00
#
_symmetry.space_group_name_H-M   'P 1'
#
loop_
_entity.id
_entity.type
_entity.pdbx_description
1 polymer ?
#
loop_
_entity_poly.entity_id
_entity_poly.type
_entity_poly.pdbx_seq_one_letter_code
_entity_poly.pdbx_strand_id
1 'polypeptide(L)' 'MLNEARICSKQELISGIDKDINNYKGLEMCLSRLQSKFKDTFGERLFRSVRNRGYCLVQDVKSVY' A
#
# COMPACT_ATOMS: atom_id res chain seq x y z
N MET A 1 14.27 4.89 11.46
CA MET A 1 14.37 5.17 10.01
C MET A 1 13.36 4.27 9.30
N LEU A 2 12.54 4.82 8.39
CA LEU A 2 11.72 3.98 7.51
C LEU A 2 12.68 3.19 6.60
N ASN A 3 12.58 1.87 6.62
CA ASN A 3 13.40 1.02 5.76
C ASN A 3 12.96 1.24 4.30
N GLU A 4 13.77 1.94 3.49
CA GLU A 4 13.42 2.33 2.13
C GLU A 4 13.06 1.12 1.24
N ALA A 5 13.56 -0.06 1.59
CA ALA A 5 13.26 -1.35 0.97
C ALA A 5 11.78 -1.76 1.01
N ARG A 6 10.94 -1.14 1.85
CA ARG A 6 9.49 -1.46 1.96
C ARG A 6 8.59 -0.43 1.28
N ILE A 7 9.17 0.50 0.53
CA ILE A 7 8.42 1.53 -0.20
C ILE A 7 8.13 1.03 -1.62
N CYS A 8 6.85 0.94 -1.97
CA CYS A 8 6.42 0.70 -3.35
C CYS A 8 5.88 2.00 -3.95
N SER A 9 6.31 2.31 -5.17
CA SER A 9 5.75 3.39 -5.95
C SER A 9 4.33 3.10 -6.40
N LYS A 10 3.61 4.14 -6.81
CA LYS A 10 2.26 3.97 -7.36
C LYS A 10 2.27 3.08 -8.61
N GLN A 11 3.28 3.21 -9.46
CA GLN A 11 3.38 2.43 -10.69
C GLN A 11 3.64 0.95 -10.40
N GLU A 12 4.53 0.64 -9.45
CA GLU A 12 4.79 -0.74 -9.01
C GLU A 12 3.54 -1.38 -8.40
N LEU A 13 2.80 -0.63 -7.56
CA LEU A 13 1.55 -1.13 -6.99
C LEU A 13 0.49 -1.40 -8.06
N ILE A 14 0.36 -0.52 -9.05
CA ILE A 14 -0.60 -0.68 -10.16
C ILE A 14 -0.21 -1.88 -11.02
N SER A 15 1.07 -2.03 -11.34
CA SER A 15 1.60 -3.19 -12.07
C SER A 15 1.41 -4.48 -11.30
N GLY A 16 1.61 -4.46 -9.97
CA GLY A 16 1.49 -5.66 -9.12
C GLY A 16 0.05 -6.14 -8.89
N ILE A 17 -0.95 -5.34 -9.25
CA ILE A 17 -2.38 -5.75 -9.26
C ILE A 17 -2.90 -5.98 -10.69
N ASP A 18 -1.99 -6.18 -11.65
CA ASP A 18 -2.28 -6.43 -13.06
C ASP A 18 -3.17 -5.35 -13.70
N LYS A 19 -2.87 -4.08 -13.40
CA LYS A 19 -3.54 -2.92 -13.99
C LYS A 19 -2.59 -2.12 -14.87
N ASP A 20 -3.15 -1.47 -15.89
CA ASP A 20 -2.40 -0.57 -16.76
C ASP A 20 -2.08 0.73 -16.02
N ILE A 21 -0.78 1.01 -15.90
CA ILE A 21 -0.21 2.18 -15.23
C ILE A 21 -0.72 3.51 -15.84
N ASN A 22 -0.99 3.53 -17.15
CA ASN A 22 -1.39 4.75 -17.86
C ASN A 22 -2.86 5.08 -17.63
N ASN A 23 -3.71 4.05 -17.61
CA ASN A 23 -5.16 4.17 -17.60
C ASN A 23 -5.78 4.05 -16.20
N TYR A 24 -5.15 3.33 -15.28
CA TYR A 24 -5.71 3.10 -13.97
C TYR A 24 -5.48 4.28 -13.02
N LYS A 25 -6.56 4.88 -12.53
CA LYS A 25 -6.57 6.03 -11.58
C LYS A 25 -7.19 5.69 -10.22
N GLY A 26 -7.55 4.43 -9.99
CA GLY A 26 -8.28 3.99 -8.80
C GLY A 26 -7.40 3.65 -7.59
N LEU A 27 -6.08 3.74 -7.72
CA LEU A 27 -5.14 3.22 -6.71
C LEU A 27 -5.39 3.85 -5.33
N GLU A 28 -5.44 5.18 -5.25
CA GLU A 28 -5.64 5.91 -3.99
C GLU A 28 -6.94 5.50 -3.30
N MET A 29 -8.02 5.29 -4.06
CA MET A 29 -9.31 4.86 -3.53
C MET A 29 -9.24 3.42 -2.99
N CYS A 30 -8.65 2.50 -3.75
CA CYS A 30 -8.46 1.11 -3.34
C CYS A 30 -7.62 1.02 -2.06
N LEU A 31 -6.53 1.79 -1.98
CA LEU A 31 -5.69 1.87 -0.79
C LEU A 31 -6.45 2.45 0.40
N SER A 32 -7.23 3.53 0.21
CA SER A 32 -8.06 4.08 1.29
C SER A 32 -9.03 3.02 1.85
N ARG A 33 -9.73 2.29 0.97
CA ARG A 33 -10.66 1.23 1.37
C ARG A 33 -9.96 0.07 2.08
N LEU A 34 -8.83 -0.38 1.56
CA LEU A 34 -8.03 -1.46 2.16
C LEU A 34 -7.53 -1.05 3.55
N GLN A 35 -7.01 0.16 3.68
CA GLN A 35 -6.52 0.71 4.93
C GLN A 35 -7.63 0.81 5.99
N SER A 36 -8.83 1.26 5.60
CA SER A 36 -9.99 1.32 6.52
C SER A 36 -10.39 -0.08 6.97
N LYS A 37 -10.57 -1.03 6.05
CA LYS A 37 -10.93 -2.42 6.38
C LYS A 37 -9.89 -3.07 7.31
N PHE A 38 -8.61 -2.84 7.03
CA PHE A 38 -7.52 -3.35 7.88
C PHE A 38 -7.57 -2.74 9.28
N LYS A 39 -7.75 -1.42 9.38
CA LYS A 39 -7.88 -0.72 10.65
C LYS A 39 -9.08 -1.19 11.46
N ASP A 40 -10.22 -1.41 10.81
CA ASP A 40 -11.42 -1.89 11.49
C ASP A 40 -11.25 -3.32 12.02
N THR A 41 -10.41 -4.13 11.38
CA THR A 41 -10.16 -5.53 11.77
C THR A 41 -9.06 -5.66 12.84
N PHE A 42 -7.97 -4.88 12.71
CA PHE A 42 -6.75 -5.04 13.52
C PHE A 42 -6.46 -3.86 14.44
N GLY A 43 -7.24 -2.77 14.37
CA GLY A 43 -7.05 -1.56 15.19
C GLY A 43 -5.89 -0.66 14.75
N GLU A 44 -5.14 -1.04 13.71
CA GLU A 44 -3.92 -0.34 13.30
C GLU A 44 -3.79 -0.11 11.79
N ARG A 45 -2.69 0.53 11.37
CA ARG A 45 -2.45 0.93 9.98
C ARG A 45 -1.61 -0.12 9.25
N LEU A 46 -2.05 -0.55 8.07
CA LEU A 46 -1.26 -1.47 7.22
C LEU A 46 -0.06 -0.76 6.56
N PHE A 47 -0.31 0.41 5.98
CA PHE A 47 0.73 1.21 5.30
C PHE A 47 0.62 2.71 5.59
N ARG A 48 1.66 3.44 5.21
CA ARG A 48 1.74 4.91 5.25
C ARG A 48 2.06 5.45 3.86
N SER A 49 1.50 6.60 3.49
CA SER A 49 1.96 7.27 2.27
C SER A 49 3.28 7.97 2.54
N VAL A 50 4.16 7.96 1.54
CA VAL A 50 5.44 8.65 1.53
C VAL A 50 5.39 9.66 0.39
N ARG A 51 5.47 10.95 0.74
CA ARG A 51 5.34 12.06 -0.21
C ARG A 51 6.33 11.88 -1.36
N ASN A 52 5.84 12.03 -2.59
CA ASN A 52 6.61 11.91 -3.84
C ASN A 52 7.30 10.55 -4.05
N ARG A 53 6.96 9.51 -3.27
CA ARG A 53 7.57 8.18 -3.41
C ARG A 53 6.53 7.07 -3.58
N GLY A 54 5.43 7.09 -2.82
CA GLY A 54 4.40 6.04 -2.91
C GLY A 54 3.90 5.63 -1.53
N TYR A 55 3.92 4.33 -1.24
CA TYR A 55 3.40 3.76 0.00
C TYR A 55 4.41 2.82 0.64
N CYS A 56 4.55 2.91 1.97
CA CYS A 56 5.40 2.06 2.77
C CYS A 56 4.54 1.15 3.63
N LEU A 57 4.76 -0.15 3.55
CA LEU A 57 4.16 -1.10 4.48
C LEU A 57 4.77 -0.88 5.88
N VAL A 58 3.92 -0.66 6.89
CA VAL A 58 4.38 -0.37 8.27
C VAL A 58 4.14 -1.51 9.24
N GLN A 59 3.32 -2.48 8.85
CA GLN A 59 3.15 -3.70 9.60
C GLN A 59 4.17 -4.75 9.16
N ASP A 60 4.64 -5.55 10.10
CA ASP A 60 5.25 -6.84 9.77
C ASP A 60 4.12 -7.85 9.56
N VAL A 61 3.74 -8.01 8.29
CA VAL A 61 2.86 -9.11 7.87
C VAL A 61 3.64 -10.38 8.14
N LYS A 62 3.40 -10.98 9.30
CA LYS A 62 3.91 -12.32 9.60
C LYS A 62 3.23 -13.25 8.61
N SER A 63 4.00 -13.82 7.69
CA SER A 63 3.49 -14.89 6.85
C SER A 63 3.06 -15.99 7.80
N VAL A 64 1.74 -16.23 7.91
CA VAL A 64 1.25 -17.41 8.59
C VAL A 64 1.63 -18.57 7.68
N TYR A 65 2.47 -19.45 8.22
CA TYR A 65 3.04 -20.64 7.59
C TYR A 65 2.06 -21.40 6.69
#